data_AF-A0A970M1T2-F1
#
_entry.id   AF-A0A970M1T2-F1
#
_cell.length_a   1.000
_cell.length_b   1.000
_cell.length_c   1.000
_cell.angle_alpha   90.00
_cell.angle_beta   90.00
_cell.angle_gamma   90.00
#
_symmetry.space_group_name_H-M   'P 1'
#
loop_
_entity.id
_entity.type
_entity.pdbx_description
1 polymer ?
#
loop_
_entity_poly.entity_id
_entity_poly.type
_entity_poly.pdbx_seq_one_letter_code
_entity_poly.pdbx_strand_id
1 'polypeptide(L)'
;MRERFINTEERGKDEDKVVIQPKLLEGITDLREGIGIAGSGKILSVGDKVTMFKPGDEVVFDQTAGQDLLLFGKVLKILREDEVTLAEEKQPDLHGDDT
;
A
#
# COMPACT_ATOMS: atom_id res chain seq x y z
N MET A 1 -28.75 6.72 -25.74
CA MET A 1 -27.65 7.18 -24.85
C MET A 1 -27.96 6.68 -23.45
N ARG A 2 -27.12 5.82 -22.86
CA ARG A 2 -27.25 5.45 -21.44
C ARG A 2 -26.36 6.41 -20.66
N GLU A 3 -26.98 7.34 -19.95
CA GLU A 3 -26.29 8.19 -18.99
C GLU A 3 -25.77 7.32 -17.85
N ARG A 4 -24.47 7.43 -17.59
CA ARG A 4 -23.78 6.74 -16.50
C ARG A 4 -23.99 7.60 -15.26
N PHE A 5 -24.94 7.20 -14.41
CA PHE A 5 -25.08 7.77 -13.08
C PHE A 5 -23.77 7.48 -12.32
N ILE A 6 -22.99 8.53 -12.04
CA ILE A 6 -21.92 8.44 -11.05
C ILE A 6 -22.63 8.33 -9.71
N ASN A 7 -22.66 7.12 -9.17
CA ASN A 7 -23.30 6.80 -7.91
C ASN A 7 -22.61 7.64 -6.82
N THR A 8 -23.30 8.64 -6.29
CA THR A 8 -22.74 9.65 -5.37
C THR A 8 -22.77 9.17 -3.90
N GLU A 9 -23.17 7.91 -3.67
CA GLU A 9 -23.39 7.35 -2.33
C GLU A 9 -22.13 6.74 -1.66
N GLU A 10 -20.99 6.65 -2.34
CA GLU A 10 -19.76 6.05 -1.78
C GLU A 10 -18.76 7.05 -1.17
N ARG A 11 -19.08 8.35 -1.13
CA ARG A 11 -18.14 9.39 -0.65
C ARG A 11 -17.62 9.18 0.77
N GLY A 12 -18.35 8.45 1.63
CA GLY A 12 -17.96 8.26 3.04
C GLY A 12 -17.20 6.97 3.36
N LYS A 13 -17.12 6.01 2.43
CA LYS A 13 -16.52 4.67 2.64
C LYS A 13 -15.07 4.55 2.16
N ASP A 14 -14.53 5.63 1.60
CA ASP A 14 -13.27 5.65 0.85
C ASP A 14 -12.23 6.58 1.46
N GLU A 15 -12.55 7.23 2.58
CA GLU A 15 -11.69 8.23 3.22
C GLU A 15 -10.70 7.62 4.22
N ASP A 16 -10.87 6.35 4.61
CA ASP A 16 -9.98 5.56 5.48
C ASP A 16 -8.98 4.71 4.69
N LYS A 17 -8.66 5.12 3.46
CA LYS A 17 -7.78 4.38 2.55
C LYS A 17 -6.37 4.96 2.48
N VAL A 18 -5.40 4.09 2.24
CA VAL A 18 -4.01 4.43 1.93
C VAL A 18 -3.63 3.90 0.55
N VAL A 19 -2.76 4.64 -0.13
CA VAL A 19 -2.17 4.25 -1.41
C VAL A 19 -0.71 3.89 -1.16
N ILE A 20 -0.34 2.68 -1.54
CA ILE A 20 0.99 2.10 -1.30
C ILE A 20 1.67 1.83 -2.63
N GLN A 21 2.97 2.12 -2.69
CA GLN A 21 3.87 1.55 -3.67
C GLN A 21 4.40 0.21 -3.14
N PRO A 22 3.90 -0.95 -3.62
CA PRO A 22 4.38 -2.24 -3.17
C PRO A 22 5.81 -2.49 -3.62
N LYS A 23 6.57 -3.21 -2.78
CA LYS A 23 7.77 -3.94 -3.21
C LYS A 23 7.33 -5.10 -4.08
N LEU A 24 8.09 -5.37 -5.14
CA LEU A 24 7.82 -6.48 -6.04
C LEU A 24 8.68 -7.68 -5.66
N LEU A 25 8.15 -8.89 -5.82
CA LEU A 25 8.92 -10.12 -5.66
C LEU A 25 9.97 -10.20 -6.79
N GLU A 26 11.22 -10.39 -6.42
CA GLU A 26 12.30 -10.56 -7.39
C GLU A 26 12.09 -11.83 -8.23
N GLY A 27 12.44 -11.77 -9.52
CA GLY A 27 12.35 -12.91 -10.44
C GLY A 27 11.03 -13.03 -11.22
N ILE A 28 10.02 -12.20 -10.92
CA ILE A 28 8.78 -12.12 -11.71
C ILE A 28 8.86 -10.91 -12.64
N THR A 29 9.51 -11.09 -13.79
CA THR A 29 9.69 -10.04 -14.81
C THR A 29 8.74 -10.15 -15.99
N ASP A 30 7.97 -11.25 -16.09
CA ASP A 30 7.00 -11.42 -17.16
C ASP A 30 5.62 -10.93 -16.71
N LEU A 31 5.18 -9.81 -17.28
CA LEU A 31 3.86 -9.22 -17.05
C LEU A 31 2.70 -10.21 -17.35
N ARG A 32 2.96 -11.27 -18.12
CA ARG A 32 1.97 -12.30 -18.45
C ARG A 32 1.72 -13.29 -17.32
N GLU A 33 2.71 -13.52 -16.45
CA GLU A 33 2.59 -14.42 -15.29
C GLU A 33 2.06 -13.70 -14.04
N GLY A 34 1.80 -12.40 -14.17
CA GLY A 34 1.37 -11.52 -13.08
C GLY A 34 2.56 -10.80 -12.45
N ILE A 35 2.29 -9.68 -11.75
CA ILE A 35 3.31 -8.96 -11.00
C ILE A 35 3.20 -9.43 -9.55
N GLY A 36 4.23 -10.13 -9.04
CA GLY A 36 4.24 -10.56 -7.64
C GLY A 36 4.47 -9.37 -6.69
N ILE A 37 3.56 -9.15 -5.75
CA ILE A 37 3.67 -8.12 -4.72
C ILE A 37 4.23 -8.74 -3.44
N ALA A 38 5.27 -8.15 -2.85
CA ALA A 38 6.00 -8.70 -1.70
C ALA A 38 5.34 -8.43 -0.33
N GLY A 39 4.02 -8.21 -0.27
CA GLY A 39 3.26 -7.97 0.98
C GLY A 39 3.78 -6.82 1.85
N SER A 40 4.57 -5.93 1.26
CA SER A 40 5.21 -4.80 1.93
C SER A 40 5.44 -3.68 0.93
N GLY A 41 5.59 -2.45 1.42
CA GLY A 41 5.75 -1.29 0.56
C GLY A 41 5.80 0.02 1.32
N LYS A 42 5.73 1.10 0.55
CA LYS A 42 5.80 2.47 1.08
C LYS A 42 4.51 3.23 0.80
N ILE A 43 3.98 3.93 1.80
CA ILE A 43 2.79 4.77 1.63
C ILE A 43 3.15 5.99 0.78
N LEU A 44 2.38 6.21 -0.29
CA LEU A 44 2.46 7.38 -1.16
C LEU A 44 1.43 8.45 -0.79
N SER A 45 0.24 8.03 -0.39
CA SER A 45 -0.86 8.94 -0.07
C SER A 45 -1.78 8.32 0.98
N VAL A 46 -2.42 9.16 1.78
CA VAL A 46 -3.39 8.76 2.79
C VAL A 46 -4.69 9.55 2.57
N GLY A 47 -5.83 8.92 2.84
CA GLY A 47 -7.13 9.57 2.85
C GLY A 47 -7.32 10.41 4.12
N ASP A 48 -8.27 11.33 4.08
CA ASP A 48 -8.48 12.34 5.12
C ASP A 48 -8.87 11.76 6.50
N LYS A 49 -9.35 10.51 6.55
CA LYS A 49 -9.72 9.82 7.80
C LYS A 49 -8.65 8.87 8.32
N VAL A 50 -7.53 8.71 7.61
CA VAL A 50 -6.39 7.91 8.09
C VAL A 50 -5.66 8.70 9.18
N THR A 51 -5.40 8.05 10.31
CA THR A 51 -4.81 8.68 11.50
C THR A 51 -3.50 8.04 11.96
N MET A 52 -3.29 6.77 11.63
CA MET A 52 -2.14 5.97 12.09
C MET A 52 -0.93 6.05 11.16
N PHE A 53 -1.14 6.47 9.91
CA PHE A 53 -0.12 6.45 8.87
C PHE A 53 0.06 7.80 8.19
N LYS A 54 1.24 7.99 7.60
CA LYS A 54 1.57 9.15 6.77
C LYS A 54 2.31 8.74 5.50
N PRO A 55 2.31 9.60 4.45
CA PRO A 55 3.17 9.40 3.30
C PRO A 55 4.63 9.25 3.72
N GLY A 56 5.28 8.21 3.23
CA GLY A 56 6.67 7.89 3.57
C GLY A 56 6.85 6.65 4.43
N ASP A 57 5.83 6.24 5.19
CA ASP A 57 5.93 5.08 6.08
C ASP A 57 6.14 3.78 5.31
N GLU A 58 7.00 2.93 5.84
CA GLU A 58 7.17 1.55 5.38
C GLU A 58 6.17 0.66 6.14
N VAL A 59 5.46 -0.17 5.39
CA VAL A 59 4.34 -0.95 5.91
C VAL A 59 4.33 -2.37 5.36
N VAL A 60 3.63 -3.25 6.08
CA VAL A 60 3.34 -4.63 5.69
C VAL A 60 1.82 -4.82 5.59
N PHE A 61 1.40 -5.72 4.70
CA PHE A 61 -0.01 -5.99 4.40
C PHE A 61 -0.18 -7.36 3.73
N ASP A 62 -1.42 -7.88 3.74
CA ASP A 62 -1.77 -9.08 2.97
C ASP A 62 -1.77 -8.77 1.45
N GLN A 63 -1.04 -9.57 0.67
CA GLN A 63 -0.90 -9.41 -0.78
C GLN A 63 -2.26 -9.45 -1.51
N THR A 64 -3.22 -10.19 -0.96
CA THR A 64 -4.56 -10.40 -1.54
C THR A 64 -5.59 -9.38 -1.10
N ALA A 65 -5.30 -8.56 -0.07
CA ALA A 65 -6.21 -7.54 0.44
C ALA A 65 -6.31 -6.32 -0.49
N GLY A 66 -7.34 -5.51 -0.30
CA GLY A 66 -7.54 -4.27 -1.05
C GLY A 66 -7.64 -4.41 -2.57
N GLN A 67 -7.20 -3.37 -3.26
CA GLN A 67 -7.30 -3.25 -4.72
C GLN A 67 -5.94 -2.90 -5.34
N ASP A 68 -5.61 -3.58 -6.43
CA ASP A 68 -4.44 -3.25 -7.25
C ASP A 68 -4.81 -2.27 -8.37
N LEU A 69 -3.94 -1.28 -8.59
CA LEU A 69 -4.09 -0.25 -9.62
C LEU A 69 -2.81 -0.17 -10.45
N LEU A 70 -2.94 -0.27 -11.77
CA LEU A 70 -1.85 0.00 -12.69
C LEU A 70 -1.96 1.44 -13.21
N LEU A 71 -1.01 2.29 -12.83
CA LEU A 71 -0.99 3.70 -13.22
C LEU A 71 0.40 4.05 -13.79
N PHE A 72 0.44 4.51 -15.03
CA PHE A 72 1.68 4.85 -15.75
C PHE A 72 2.76 3.75 -15.70
N GLY A 73 2.33 2.47 -15.80
CA GLY A 73 3.23 1.32 -15.74
C GLY A 73 3.74 0.97 -14.34
N LYS A 74 3.24 1.63 -13.28
CA LYS A 74 3.53 1.29 -11.89
C LYS A 74 2.33 0.59 -11.27
N VAL A 75 2.60 -0.49 -10.54
CA VAL A 75 1.60 -1.12 -9.68
C VAL A 75 1.51 -0.33 -8.39
N LEU A 76 0.30 0.00 -8.00
CA LEU A 76 -0.06 0.62 -6.73
C LEU A 76 -1.09 -0.27 -6.04
N LYS A 77 -1.13 -0.21 -4.72
CA LYS A 77 -2.13 -0.92 -3.92
C LYS A 77 -2.93 0.08 -3.09
N ILE A 78 -4.24 -0.06 -3.10
CA ILE A 78 -5.17 0.73 -2.30
C ILE A 78 -5.73 -0.18 -1.22
N LEU A 79 -5.46 0.15 0.03
CA LEU A 79 -5.89 -0.60 1.22
C LEU A 79 -6.62 0.33 2.17
N ARG A 80 -7.45 -0.22 3.05
CA ARG A 80 -7.92 0.48 4.24
C ARG A 80 -6.84 0.56 5.30
N GLU A 81 -6.98 1.53 6.20
CA GLU A 81 -6.09 1.71 7.35
C GLU A 81 -5.95 0.43 8.20
N ASP A 82 -7.03 -0.33 8.39
CA ASP A 82 -7.05 -1.57 9.18
C ASP A 82 -6.43 -2.78 8.48
N GLU A 83 -6.14 -2.69 7.19
CA GLU A 83 -5.48 -3.73 6.39
C GLU A 83 -3.95 -3.59 6.37
N VAL A 84 -3.41 -2.59 7.09
CA VAL A 84 -2.01 -2.19 7.02
C VAL A 84 -1.39 -2.17 8.41
N THR A 85 -0.11 -2.53 8.51
CA THR A 85 0.66 -2.45 9.75
C THR A 85 2.01 -1.79 9.48
N LEU A 86 2.52 -0.97 10.41
CA LEU A 86 3.87 -0.41 10.31
C LEU A 86 4.90 -1.53 10.27
N ALA A 87 5.84 -1.46 9.32
CA ALA A 87 6.98 -2.36 9.34
C ALA A 87 7.86 -1.98 10.54
N GLU A 88 8.16 -2.92 11.43
CA GLU A 88 9.09 -2.66 12.53
C GLU A 88 10.43 -2.18 11.96
N GLU A 89 10.85 -0.96 12.30
CA GLU A 89 12.21 -0.51 12.03
C GLU A 89 13.14 -1.45 12.80
N LYS A 90 14.02 -2.17 12.08
CA LYS A 90 15.18 -2.80 12.71
C LYS A 90 15.94 -1.69 13.44
N GLN A 91 15.78 -1.61 14.76
CA GLN A 91 16.66 -0.81 15.59
C GLN A 91 18.10 -1.25 15.30
N PRO A 92 19.03 -0.33 14.98
CA PRO A 92 20.43 -0.71 14.95
C PRO A 92 20.85 -1.06 16.38
N ASP A 93 21.27 -2.32 16.59
CA ASP A 93 21.83 -2.79 17.84
C ASP A 93 23.02 -1.91 18.23
N LEU A 94 22.81 -1.01 19.19
CA LEU A 94 23.90 -0.33 19.89
C LEU A 94 24.51 -1.34 20.87
N HIS A 95 25.42 -2.17 20.38
CA HIS A 95 26.47 -2.78 21.20
C HIS A 95 27.82 -2.24 20.72
N GLY A 96 28.05 -0.97 21.06
CA GLY A 96 29.40 -0.53 21.40
C GLY A 96 29.64 -0.98 22.83
N ASP A 97 30.23 -2.16 23.00
CA ASP A 97 30.91 -2.50 24.24
C ASP A 97 32.40 -2.41 23.95
N ASP A 98 32.96 -1.25 24.27
CA ASP A 98 34.40 -1.01 24.30
C ASP A 98 34.98 -1.89 25.42
N THR A 99 35.80 -2.88 25.06
CA THR A 99 36.84 -3.43 25.95
C THR A 99 38.14 -3.69 25.20
#